data_AF-A0A8X7B867-F1
#
_entry.id   AF-A0A8X7B867-F1
#
_cell.length_a   1.000
_cell.length_b   1.000
_cell.length_c   1.000
_cell.angle_alpha   90.00
_cell.angle_beta   90.00
_cell.angle_gamma   90.00
#
_symmetry.space_group_name_H-M   'P 1'
#
loop_
_entity.id
_entity.type
_entity.pdbx_description
1 polymer ?
#
loop_
_entity_poly.entity_id
_entity_poly.type
_entity_poly.pdbx_seq_one_letter_code
_entity_poly.pdbx_strand_id
1 'polypeptide(L)'
;MLTSGSQSELKRMQFAAEVDGKTIPKRTVVRKSVGGHPKLTTPAEDRYIAIVAKRNFRATSTRVASMVPRVCVPLSVQSRGARLKWCREHVNWTVFDWGNVMFTDESRFDRKPDDKRIRIWRKQGTRNEPQNITEHHAFRGG
;
A
#
# COMPACT_ATOMS: atom_id res chain seq x y z
N MET A 1 54.01 -50.17 6.05
CA MET A 1 53.99 -50.01 7.53
C MET A 1 53.74 -48.52 7.78
N LEU A 2 52.50 -48.08 8.06
CA LEU A 2 51.95 -47.77 9.41
C LEU A 2 52.89 -46.80 10.18
N THR A 3 52.53 -45.59 10.66
CA THR A 3 51.30 -45.16 11.36
C THR A 3 51.14 -43.61 11.47
N SER A 4 49.86 -43.18 11.48
CA SER A 4 49.19 -42.12 12.28
C SER A 4 49.86 -40.78 12.69
N GLY A 5 49.12 -39.69 12.50
CA GLY A 5 49.42 -38.35 13.03
C GLY A 5 48.89 -38.06 14.44
N SER A 6 48.96 -36.77 14.83
CA SER A 6 48.18 -36.20 15.95
C SER A 6 48.17 -34.67 15.87
N GLN A 7 46.97 -34.09 15.95
CA GLN A 7 46.66 -32.65 16.01
C GLN A 7 46.88 -32.10 17.43
N SER A 8 47.65 -31.02 17.55
CA SER A 8 47.80 -30.26 18.79
C SER A 8 46.69 -29.20 18.96
N GLU A 9 45.91 -29.40 20.02
CA GLU A 9 45.46 -28.42 21.03
C GLU A 9 44.78 -27.10 20.61
N LEU A 10 43.48 -27.00 20.93
CA LEU A 10 42.88 -25.74 21.40
C LEU A 10 42.24 -25.97 22.78
N LYS A 11 42.89 -25.42 23.81
CA LYS A 11 42.44 -25.40 25.21
C LYS A 11 41.08 -24.69 25.34
N ARG A 12 40.09 -25.40 25.88
CA ARG A 12 38.79 -24.85 26.29
C ARG A 12 38.78 -24.71 27.81
N MET A 13 38.80 -23.47 28.33
CA MET A 13 38.55 -23.23 29.75
C MET A 13 37.12 -23.68 30.10
N GLN A 14 36.99 -24.51 31.13
CA GLN A 14 35.71 -24.93 31.70
C GLN A 14 35.70 -24.56 33.18
N PHE A 15 34.84 -23.63 33.57
CA PHE A 15 34.40 -23.51 34.96
C PHE A 15 33.15 -24.38 35.13
N ALA A 16 33.18 -25.31 36.09
CA ALA A 16 32.05 -26.15 36.47
C ALA A 16 31.52 -25.68 37.83
N ALA A 17 30.23 -25.36 37.90
CA ALA A 17 29.50 -25.20 39.15
C ALA A 17 28.95 -26.58 39.55
N GLU A 18 29.17 -26.97 40.80
CA GLU A 18 28.86 -28.28 41.36
C GLU A 18 27.70 -28.13 42.36
N VAL A 19 26.59 -28.85 42.14
CA VAL A 19 25.49 -29.04 43.11
C VAL A 19 25.06 -30.51 43.03
N ASP A 20 25.06 -31.18 44.18
CA ASP A 20 24.53 -32.54 44.43
C ASP A 20 25.02 -33.69 43.53
N GLY A 21 26.34 -33.75 43.26
CA GLY A 21 27.03 -35.00 42.89
C GLY A 21 26.54 -35.73 41.63
N LYS A 22 25.72 -35.10 40.79
CA LYS A 22 25.24 -35.67 39.53
C LYS A 22 25.60 -34.74 38.36
N THR A 23 26.54 -35.17 37.55
CA THR A 23 26.88 -34.53 36.27
C THR A 23 25.69 -34.60 35.32
N ILE A 24 24.99 -33.48 35.13
CA ILE A 24 23.94 -33.35 34.11
C ILE A 24 24.63 -33.30 32.74
N PRO A 25 24.37 -34.23 31.80
CA PRO A 25 24.98 -34.18 30.48
C PRO A 25 24.51 -32.92 29.74
N LYS A 26 25.45 -32.03 29.40
CA LYS A 26 25.17 -30.85 28.58
C LYS A 26 24.73 -31.29 27.19
N ARG A 27 23.42 -31.35 26.95
CA ARG A 27 22.84 -31.55 25.61
C ARG A 27 23.32 -30.42 24.70
N THR A 28 24.18 -30.76 23.73
CA THR A 28 24.54 -29.83 22.66
C THR A 28 23.47 -29.93 21.58
N VAL A 29 22.64 -28.89 21.45
CA VAL A 29 21.64 -28.80 20.38
C VAL A 29 22.32 -28.32 19.11
N VAL A 30 22.59 -29.24 18.18
CA VAL A 30 23.06 -28.89 16.83
C VAL A 30 21.83 -28.69 15.93
N ARG A 31 21.59 -27.45 15.50
CA ARG A 31 20.60 -27.16 14.45
C ARG A 31 21.13 -27.65 13.12
N LYS A 32 20.57 -28.75 12.59
CA LYS A 32 20.83 -29.18 11.21
C LYS A 32 20.03 -28.29 10.26
N SER A 33 20.65 -27.76 9.20
CA SER A 33 19.91 -27.11 8.11
C SER A 33 19.08 -28.15 7.40
N VAL A 34 17.77 -28.19 7.67
CA VAL A 34 16.85 -29.03 6.91
C VAL A 34 16.74 -28.39 5.54
N GLY A 35 17.17 -29.10 4.50
CA GLY A 35 17.04 -28.65 3.12
C GLY A 35 15.57 -28.32 2.84
N GLY A 36 15.31 -27.09 2.38
CA GLY A 36 13.98 -26.68 1.95
C GLY A 36 13.53 -27.47 0.71
N HIS A 37 12.23 -27.43 0.44
CA HIS A 37 11.64 -28.00 -0.77
C HIS A 37 12.44 -27.52 -2.00
N PRO A 38 12.83 -28.41 -2.93
CA PRO A 38 13.51 -28.01 -4.16
C PRO A 38 12.72 -26.90 -4.85
N LYS A 39 13.36 -25.75 -5.05
CA LYS A 39 12.72 -24.66 -5.78
C LYS A 39 12.61 -25.11 -7.24
N LEU A 40 11.39 -25.00 -7.78
CA LEU A 40 11.08 -25.24 -9.20
C LEU A 40 11.91 -24.36 -10.14
N THR A 41 12.45 -23.26 -9.62
CA THR A 41 13.24 -22.28 -10.35
C THR A 41 14.61 -22.07 -9.71
N THR A 42 15.61 -21.82 -10.56
CA THR A 42 16.94 -21.41 -10.12
C THR A 42 16.97 -19.92 -9.76
N PRO A 43 17.90 -19.47 -8.91
CA PRO A 43 18.05 -18.04 -8.61
C PRO A 43 18.36 -17.16 -9.85
N ALA A 44 18.86 -17.74 -10.94
CA ALA A 44 19.05 -17.04 -12.20
C ALA A 44 17.72 -16.86 -12.95
N GLU A 45 16.90 -17.91 -12.98
CA GLU A 45 15.55 -17.87 -13.56
C GLU A 45 14.64 -16.90 -12.80
N ASP A 46 14.67 -16.91 -11.47
CA ASP A 46 13.90 -15.96 -10.65
C ASP A 46 14.27 -14.50 -10.98
N ARG A 47 15.57 -14.21 -11.12
CA ARG A 47 16.07 -12.88 -11.51
C ARG A 47 15.64 -12.53 -12.93
N TYR A 48 15.74 -13.46 -13.86
CA TYR A 48 15.31 -13.27 -15.25
C TYR A 48 13.81 -12.98 -15.35
N ILE A 49 12.97 -13.80 -14.69
CA ILE A 49 11.52 -13.62 -14.62
C ILE A 49 11.18 -12.23 -14.06
N ALA A 50 11.84 -11.81 -12.97
CA ALA A 50 11.61 -10.50 -12.37
C ALA A 50 12.00 -9.33 -13.29
N ILE A 51 13.13 -9.44 -14.00
CA ILE A 51 13.62 -8.41 -14.92
C ILE A 51 12.70 -8.30 -16.15
N VAL A 52 12.33 -9.43 -16.74
CA VAL A 52 11.42 -9.49 -17.89
C VAL A 52 10.04 -8.96 -17.50
N ALA A 53 9.50 -9.35 -16.34
CA ALA A 53 8.25 -8.82 -15.83
C ALA A 53 8.29 -7.28 -15.66
N LYS A 54 9.38 -6.72 -15.14
CA LYS A 54 9.54 -5.25 -15.01
C LYS A 54 9.68 -4.55 -16.36
N ARG A 55 10.37 -5.14 -17.34
CA ARG A 55 10.50 -4.59 -18.69
C ARG A 55 9.18 -4.63 -19.44
N ASN A 56 8.46 -5.75 -19.38
CA ASN A 56 7.14 -5.91 -19.97
C ASN A 56 6.10 -5.01 -19.29
N PHE A 57 6.23 -4.78 -17.97
CA PHE A 57 5.46 -3.74 -17.29
C PHE A 57 5.77 -2.35 -17.87
N ARG A 58 7.03 -1.99 -18.13
CA ARG A 58 7.33 -0.68 -18.73
C ARG A 58 6.92 -0.55 -20.20
N ALA A 59 7.03 -1.63 -20.98
CA ALA A 59 6.79 -1.64 -22.42
C ALA A 59 5.31 -1.80 -22.80
N THR A 60 4.56 -2.59 -22.03
CA THR A 60 3.17 -2.97 -22.35
C THR A 60 2.18 -2.51 -21.29
N SER A 61 2.63 -2.09 -20.09
CA SER A 61 1.69 -1.56 -19.09
C SER A 61 1.22 -0.20 -19.54
N THR A 62 -0.05 -0.16 -19.93
CA THR A 62 -0.90 0.98 -19.65
C THR A 62 -0.62 1.43 -18.21
N ARG A 63 -0.24 2.69 -17.97
CA ARG A 63 0.17 3.21 -16.65
C ARG A 63 -1.01 3.19 -15.66
N VAL A 64 -1.43 1.99 -15.25
CA VAL A 64 -2.51 1.75 -14.30
C VAL A 64 -1.92 1.93 -12.90
N ALA A 65 -2.55 2.79 -12.12
CA ALA A 65 -2.17 3.04 -10.74
C ALA A 65 -3.42 3.06 -9.85
N SER A 66 -3.22 2.77 -8.58
CA SER A 66 -4.26 2.88 -7.56
C SER A 66 -4.55 4.35 -7.29
N MET A 67 -5.74 4.81 -7.67
CA MET A 67 -6.18 6.21 -7.56
C MET A 67 -7.56 6.29 -6.92
N VAL A 68 -7.85 7.44 -6.29
CA VAL A 68 -9.21 7.74 -5.80
C VAL A 68 -10.12 8.01 -7.03
N PRO A 69 -11.32 7.41 -7.08
CA PRO A 69 -12.29 7.67 -8.14
C PRO A 69 -12.76 9.14 -8.09
N ARG A 70 -13.26 9.65 -9.21
CA ARG A 70 -13.95 10.93 -9.19
C ARG A 70 -15.32 10.71 -8.54
N VAL A 71 -15.58 11.41 -7.45
CA VAL A 71 -16.91 11.42 -6.84
C VAL A 71 -17.76 12.50 -7.50
N CYS A 72 -18.94 12.13 -7.99
CA CYS A 72 -19.89 13.05 -8.61
C CYS A 72 -21.24 12.96 -7.90
N VAL A 73 -21.83 14.11 -7.56
CA VAL A 73 -23.21 14.16 -7.08
C VAL A 73 -24.13 14.18 -8.31
N PRO A 74 -25.06 13.22 -8.46
CA PRO A 74 -26.02 13.26 -9.55
C PRO A 74 -26.95 14.47 -9.36
N LEU A 75 -26.85 15.43 -10.27
CA LEU A 75 -27.68 16.64 -10.28
C LEU A 75 -28.89 16.44 -11.19
N SER A 76 -30.06 16.90 -10.74
CA SER A 76 -31.22 17.00 -11.62
C SER A 76 -30.97 18.00 -12.76
N VAL A 77 -31.71 17.88 -13.86
CA VAL A 77 -31.65 18.83 -14.98
C VAL A 77 -31.93 20.25 -14.51
N GLN A 78 -32.89 20.42 -13.60
CA GLN A 78 -33.23 21.71 -13.00
C GLN A 78 -32.07 22.29 -12.19
N SER A 79 -31.45 21.51 -11.30
CA SER A 79 -30.30 21.98 -10.51
C SER A 79 -29.10 22.34 -11.39
N ARG A 80 -28.86 21.60 -12.48
CA ARG A 80 -27.83 21.96 -13.46
C ARG A 80 -28.13 23.31 -14.12
N GLY A 81 -29.38 23.52 -14.55
CA GLY A 81 -29.82 24.77 -15.16
C GLY A 81 -29.69 25.96 -14.21
N ALA A 82 -30.15 25.82 -12.96
CA ALA A 82 -30.05 26.86 -11.94
C ALA A 82 -28.60 27.26 -11.66
N ARG A 83 -27.69 26.28 -11.52
CA ARG A 83 -26.26 26.56 -11.31
C ARG A 83 -25.64 27.28 -12.51
N LEU A 84 -25.95 26.86 -13.74
CA LEU A 84 -25.43 27.51 -14.94
C LEU A 84 -25.94 28.95 -15.07
N LYS A 85 -27.23 29.18 -14.78
CA LYS A 85 -27.83 30.51 -14.76
C LYS A 85 -27.11 31.41 -13.75
N TRP A 86 -26.96 30.94 -12.52
CA TRP A 86 -26.26 31.69 -11.46
C TRP A 86 -24.83 32.05 -11.87
N CYS A 87 -24.05 31.10 -12.40
CA CYS A 87 -22.69 31.37 -12.88
C CYS A 87 -22.65 32.44 -13.98
N ARG A 88 -23.62 32.42 -14.92
CA ARG A 88 -23.69 33.41 -16.01
C ARG A 88 -24.03 34.81 -15.50
N GLU A 89 -24.92 34.90 -14.52
CA GLU A 89 -25.32 36.18 -13.91
C GLU A 89 -24.16 36.82 -13.13
N HIS A 90 -23.29 36.00 -12.54
CA HIS A 90 -22.22 36.44 -11.64
C HIS A 90 -20.82 36.36 -12.30
N VAL A 91 -20.74 36.09 -13.60
CA VAL A 91 -19.46 35.88 -14.31
C VAL A 91 -18.57 37.14 -14.33
N ASN A 92 -19.20 38.31 -14.33
CA ASN A 92 -18.53 39.61 -14.41
C ASN A 92 -18.46 40.34 -13.07
N TRP A 93 -18.78 39.65 -11.96
CA TRP A 93 -18.69 40.26 -10.63
C TRP A 93 -17.25 40.59 -10.26
N THR A 94 -17.06 41.79 -9.74
CA THR A 94 -15.78 42.29 -9.27
C THR A 94 -15.49 41.83 -7.84
N VAL A 95 -14.24 42.01 -7.39
CA VAL A 95 -13.86 41.72 -5.99
C VAL A 95 -14.73 42.49 -4.98
N PHE A 96 -15.14 43.71 -5.33
CA PHE A 96 -16.02 44.49 -4.48
C PHE A 96 -17.42 43.88 -4.38
N ASP A 97 -17.98 43.38 -5.49
CA ASP A 97 -19.29 42.71 -5.50
C ASP A 97 -19.27 41.45 -4.62
N TRP A 98 -18.20 40.65 -4.72
CA TRP A 98 -18.00 39.49 -3.83
C TRP A 98 -17.85 39.89 -2.36
N GLY A 99 -17.28 41.06 -2.07
CA GLY A 99 -17.12 41.58 -0.72
C GLY A 99 -18.44 41.86 0.01
N ASN A 100 -19.53 42.00 -0.72
CA ASN A 100 -20.87 42.21 -0.16
C ASN A 100 -21.63 40.90 0.12
N VAL A 101 -21.07 39.74 -0.24
CA VAL A 101 -21.71 38.43 -0.01
C VAL A 101 -21.30 37.86 1.34
N MET A 102 -22.28 37.61 2.21
CA MET A 102 -22.08 36.84 3.43
C MET A 102 -22.32 35.35 3.16
N PHE A 103 -21.25 34.54 3.20
CA PHE A 103 -21.36 33.09 3.08
C PHE A 103 -21.61 32.45 4.46
N THR A 104 -22.56 31.51 4.52
CA THR A 104 -22.83 30.68 5.69
C THR A 104 -22.89 29.21 5.26
N ASP A 105 -22.31 28.33 6.06
CA ASP A 105 -22.32 26.88 5.84
C ASP A 105 -22.17 26.14 7.18
N GLU A 106 -22.56 24.87 7.19
CA GLU A 106 -22.39 23.96 8.33
C GLU A 106 -21.35 22.91 7.97
N SER A 107 -20.24 22.89 8.70
CA SER A 107 -19.20 21.87 8.54
C SER A 107 -19.18 20.90 9.73
N ARG A 108 -19.04 19.62 9.42
CA ARG A 108 -18.81 18.57 10.42
C ARG A 108 -17.31 18.40 10.63
N PHE A 109 -16.88 18.34 11.89
CA PHE A 109 -15.48 18.11 12.27
C PHE A 109 -15.37 16.79 13.03
N ASP A 110 -14.60 15.85 12.50
CA ASP A 110 -14.36 14.54 13.12
C ASP A 110 -12.92 14.43 13.64
N ARG A 111 -12.75 13.79 14.81
CA ARG A 111 -11.41 13.60 15.43
C ARG A 111 -10.45 12.78 14.57
N LYS A 112 -10.98 11.90 13.72
CA LYS A 112 -10.24 11.16 12.69
C LYS A 112 -11.13 11.09 11.46
N PRO A 113 -10.73 11.69 10.32
CA PRO A 113 -11.48 11.56 9.09
C PRO A 113 -11.41 10.11 8.63
N ASP A 114 -12.55 9.43 8.63
CA ASP A 114 -12.65 8.14 7.93
C ASP A 114 -12.85 8.46 6.44
N ASP A 115 -11.75 8.44 5.67
CA ASP A 115 -11.81 8.78 4.25
C ASP A 115 -12.79 7.85 3.51
N LYS A 116 -13.04 6.60 3.98
CA LYS A 116 -13.89 5.57 3.36
C LYS A 116 -13.75 5.39 1.84
N ARG A 117 -12.80 6.07 1.20
CA ARG A 117 -12.65 6.17 -0.25
C ARG A 117 -11.97 4.90 -0.73
N ILE A 118 -12.77 4.06 -1.36
CA ILE A 118 -12.29 2.86 -2.04
C ILE A 118 -11.48 3.31 -3.25
N ARG A 119 -10.19 2.93 -3.29
CA ARG A 119 -9.30 3.22 -4.42
C ARG A 119 -9.58 2.24 -5.56
N ILE A 120 -9.48 2.74 -6.79
CA ILE A 120 -9.63 1.96 -8.01
C ILE A 120 -8.33 1.95 -8.81
N TRP A 121 -8.05 0.86 -9.52
CA TRP A 121 -6.91 0.76 -10.42
C TRP A 121 -7.29 1.31 -11.79
N ARG A 122 -6.71 2.43 -12.22
CA ARG A 122 -7.00 3.02 -13.54
C ARG A 122 -5.79 3.65 -14.20
N LYS A 123 -5.86 3.80 -15.52
CA LYS A 123 -4.85 4.50 -16.31
C LYS A 123 -4.82 6.00 -15.98
N GLN A 124 -3.68 6.64 -16.15
CA GLN A 124 -3.60 8.10 -16.12
C GLN A 124 -4.43 8.70 -17.28
N GLY A 125 -5.07 9.85 -17.05
CA GLY A 125 -5.91 10.52 -18.06
C GLY A 125 -7.38 10.05 -18.12
N THR A 126 -7.71 8.84 -17.65
CA THR A 126 -9.08 8.30 -17.75
C THR A 126 -10.00 8.70 -16.58
N ARG A 127 -9.74 9.83 -15.91
CA ARG A 127 -10.44 10.23 -14.66
C ARG A 127 -11.94 10.41 -14.85
N ASN A 128 -12.38 10.86 -16.02
CA ASN A 128 -13.77 11.18 -16.30
C ASN A 128 -14.51 10.07 -17.07
N GLU A 129 -13.88 8.91 -17.27
CA GLU A 129 -14.58 7.75 -17.84
C GLU A 129 -15.67 7.28 -16.87
N PRO A 130 -16.86 6.86 -17.35
CA PRO A 130 -17.97 6.44 -16.48
C PRO A 130 -17.58 5.37 -15.46
N GLN A 131 -16.76 4.40 -15.87
CA GLN A 131 -16.23 3.33 -15.02
C GLN A 131 -15.31 3.80 -13.88
N ASN A 132 -14.80 5.05 -13.94
CA ASN A 132 -13.89 5.64 -12.96
C ASN A 132 -14.58 6.71 -12.09
N ILE A 133 -15.90 6.87 -12.24
CA ILE A 133 -16.72 7.82 -11.50
C ILE A 133 -17.58 7.02 -10.51
N THR A 134 -17.63 7.50 -9.27
CA THR A 134 -18.54 6.99 -8.24
C THR A 134 -19.59 8.04 -7.97
N GLU A 135 -20.86 7.65 -8.04
CA GLU A 135 -21.96 8.54 -7.67
C GLU A 135 -22.05 8.65 -6.15
N HIS A 136 -22.23 9.87 -5.66
CA HIS A 136 -22.47 10.15 -4.25
C HIS A 136 -23.84 10.77 -4.09
N HIS A 137 -24.75 10.02 -3.50
CA HIS A 137 -26.08 10.51 -3.16
C HIS A 137 -26.03 11.23 -1.82
N ALA A 138 -26.67 12.41 -1.74
CA ALA A 138 -26.88 13.06 -0.47
C ALA A 138 -27.74 12.15 0.43
N PHE A 139 -27.31 11.96 1.67
CA PHE A 139 -28.13 11.33 2.69
C PHE A 139 -29.32 12.25 2.96
N ARG A 140 -30.50 11.93 2.41
CA ARG A 140 -31.75 12.61 2.76
C ARG A 140 -32.14 12.16 4.17
N GLY A 141 -31.57 12.80 5.18
CA GLY A 141 -32.03 12.65 6.57
C GLY A 141 -33.49 13.08 6.66
N GLY A 142 -34.26 12.35 7.48
CA GLY A 142 -35.63 12.72 7.87
C GLY A 142 -35.66 13.74 9.00
#